data_AF-A0A0L0F6F0-F1
#
_entry.id   AF-A0A0L0F6F0-F1
#
_cell.length_a   1.000
_cell.length_b   1.000
_cell.length_c   1.000
_cell.angle_alpha   90.00
_cell.angle_beta   90.00
_cell.angle_gamma   90.00
#
_symmetry.space_group_name_H-M   'P 1'
#
loop_
_entity.id
_entity.type
_entity.pdbx_description
1 polymer ?
#
loop_
_entity_poly.entity_id
_entity_poly.type
_entity_poly.pdbx_seq_one_letter_code
_entity_poly.pdbx_strand_id
1 'polypeptide(L)'
;ASALQRRGRAGRVQTGVCFHLISDEQYSNFSTHARPEMLRVALDNLCLQLLKMNVCNPQTWLSGTLSPPSTVRGLYEDVFV
;
A
#
# COMPACT_ATOMS: atom_id res chain seq x y z
N ALA A 1 6.59 -5.06 -10.76
CA ALA A 1 7.46 -4.03 -10.12
C ALA A 1 8.49 -4.59 -9.14
N SER A 2 8.11 -5.38 -8.12
CA SER A 2 9.02 -5.78 -7.03
C SER A 2 10.25 -6.59 -7.48
N ALA A 3 10.07 -7.55 -8.39
CA ALA A 3 11.17 -8.36 -8.92
C ALA A 3 12.24 -7.50 -9.64
N LEU A 4 11.81 -6.50 -10.41
CA LEU A 4 12.70 -5.55 -11.07
C LEU A 4 13.48 -4.70 -10.04
N GLN A 5 12.81 -4.25 -8.97
CA GLN A 5 13.45 -3.52 -7.88
C GLN A 5 14.53 -4.36 -7.17
N ARG A 6 14.28 -5.66 -6.98
CA ARG A 6 15.27 -6.59 -6.40
C ARG A 6 16.46 -6.79 -7.34
N ARG A 7 16.22 -7.00 -8.63
CA ARG A 7 17.28 -7.10 -9.67
C ARG A 7 18.18 -5.86 -9.67
N GLY A 8 17.60 -4.67 -9.55
CA GLY A 8 18.35 -3.40 -9.53
C GLY A 8 19.34 -3.26 -8.36
N ARG A 9 19.24 -4.08 -7.31
CA ARG A 9 20.18 -4.04 -6.17
C ARG A 9 21.53 -4.66 -6.49
N ALA A 10 21.58 -5.64 -7.39
CA ALA A 10 22.80 -6.40 -7.69
C ALA A 10 23.81 -5.64 -8.57
N GLY A 11 23.36 -4.62 -9.31
CA GLY A 11 24.16 -3.95 -10.35
C GLY A 11 24.75 -2.58 -10.00
N ARG A 12 24.84 -2.21 -8.71
CA ARG A 12 25.21 -0.83 -8.32
C ARG A 12 26.70 -0.50 -8.46
N VAL A 13 27.56 -1.50 -8.26
CA VAL A 13 29.03 -1.32 -8.20
C VAL A 13 29.71 -2.04 -9.36
N GLN A 14 29.18 -3.19 -9.74
CA GLN A 14 29.66 -4.01 -10.86
C GLN A 14 28.48 -4.81 -11.43
N THR A 15 28.71 -5.50 -12.55
CA THR A 15 27.74 -6.44 -13.11
C THR A 15 27.37 -7.50 -12.08
N GLY A 16 26.09 -7.58 -11.74
CA GLY A 16 25.55 -8.54 -10.78
C GLY A 16 24.47 -9.42 -11.38
N VAL A 17 24.20 -10.53 -10.72
CA VAL A 17 23.18 -11.51 -11.12
C VAL A 17 22.06 -11.52 -10.08
N CYS A 18 20.82 -11.67 -10.53
CA CYS A 18 19.65 -11.82 -9.67
C CYS A 18 18.91 -13.10 -10.06
N PHE A 19 18.78 -14.03 -9.11
CA PHE A 19 18.06 -15.29 -9.33
C PHE A 19 16.59 -15.13 -8.92
N HIS A 20 15.69 -15.52 -9.82
CA HIS A 20 14.25 -15.57 -9.56
C HIS A 20 13.84 -17.02 -9.32
N LEU A 21 13.41 -17.36 -8.10
CA LEU A 21 13.00 -18.72 -7.71
C LEU A 21 11.50 -18.95 -8.00
N ILE A 22 11.08 -18.70 -9.23
CA ILE A 22 9.69 -18.79 -9.73
C ILE A 22 9.72 -19.18 -11.21
N SER A 23 8.63 -19.75 -11.73
CA SER A 23 8.55 -20.06 -13.16
C SER A 23 8.32 -18.81 -14.03
N ASP A 24 8.66 -18.90 -15.31
CA ASP A 24 8.44 -17.81 -16.27
C ASP A 24 6.95 -17.49 -16.46
N GLU A 25 6.08 -18.50 -16.35
CA GLU A 25 4.63 -18.34 -16.37
C GLU A 25 4.15 -17.53 -15.15
N GLN A 26 4.62 -17.87 -13.94
CA GLN A 26 4.30 -17.12 -12.73
C GLN A 26 4.80 -15.67 -12.82
N TYR A 27 6.00 -15.48 -13.37
CA TYR A 27 6.58 -14.15 -13.56
C TYR A 27 5.75 -13.31 -14.54
N SER A 28 5.29 -13.91 -15.64
CA SER A 28 4.46 -13.24 -16.65
C SER A 28 3.06 -12.89 -16.13
N ASN A 29 2.53 -13.70 -15.21
CA ASN A 29 1.23 -13.49 -14.58
C ASN A 29 1.26 -12.47 -13.42
N PHE A 30 2.42 -11.92 -13.05
CA PHE A 30 2.49 -10.93 -11.98
C PHE A 30 1.85 -9.60 -12.37
N SER A 31 1.14 -9.01 -11.40
CA SER A 31 0.65 -7.65 -11.57
C SER A 31 1.82 -6.67 -11.68
N THR A 32 1.67 -5.67 -12.55
CA THR A 32 2.69 -4.64 -12.75
C THR A 32 3.04 -3.95 -11.43
N HIS A 33 2.04 -3.67 -10.60
CA HIS A 33 2.17 -3.06 -9.28
C HIS A 33 1.42 -3.87 -8.22
N ALA A 34 1.94 -3.86 -7.00
CA ALA A 34 1.22 -4.43 -5.86
C ALA A 34 0.01 -3.54 -5.54
N ARG A 35 -1.07 -4.16 -5.05
CA ARG A 35 -2.23 -3.41 -4.58
C ARG A 35 -1.82 -2.43 -3.46
N PRO A 36 -2.26 -1.16 -3.49
CA PRO A 36 -1.94 -0.18 -2.45
C PRO A 36 -2.23 -0.71 -1.05
N GLU A 37 -1.37 -0.38 -0.09
CA GLU A 37 -1.50 -0.81 1.30
C GLU A 37 -2.77 -0.30 1.96
N MET A 38 -3.16 0.94 1.65
CA MET A 38 -4.40 1.57 2.11
C MET A 38 -5.67 0.77 1.77
N LEU A 39 -5.61 -0.07 0.72
CA LEU A 39 -6.73 -0.91 0.28
C LEU A 39 -6.67 -2.34 0.83
N ARG A 40 -5.67 -2.67 1.67
CA ARG A 40 -5.37 -4.03 2.13
C ARG A 40 -5.24 -4.16 3.65
N VAL A 41 -5.13 -3.05 4.37
CA VAL A 41 -4.87 -3.03 5.81
C VAL A 41 -5.99 -2.25 6.51
N ALA A 42 -6.29 -2.62 7.75
CA ALA A 42 -7.19 -1.85 8.60
C ALA A 42 -6.59 -0.46 8.89
N LEU A 43 -7.42 0.59 8.82
CA LEU A 43 -6.95 1.98 8.87
C LEU A 43 -7.07 2.61 10.26
N ASP A 44 -7.34 1.84 11.30
CA ASP A 44 -7.60 2.34 12.66
C ASP A 44 -6.48 3.24 13.18
N ASN A 45 -5.23 2.78 13.06
CA ASN A 45 -4.06 3.54 13.48
C ASN A 45 -3.91 4.85 12.70
N LEU A 46 -4.19 4.82 11.39
CA LEU A 46 -4.13 6.02 10.54
C LEU A 46 -5.23 7.02 10.94
N CYS A 47 -6.46 6.53 11.15
CA CYS A 47 -7.58 7.35 11.61
C CYS A 47 -7.28 7.98 12.97
N LEU A 48 -6.76 7.22 13.93
CA LEU A 48 -6.37 7.74 15.25
C LEU A 48 -5.25 8.79 15.18
N GLN A 49 -4.27 8.61 14.28
CA GLN A 49 -3.22 9.60 14.05
C GLN A 49 -3.78 10.90 13.46
N LEU A 50 -4.71 10.82 12.50
CA LEU A 50 -5.37 12.00 11.92
C LEU A 50 -6.15 12.78 12.97
N LEU A 51 -6.87 12.07 13.85
CA LEU A 51 -7.60 12.67 14.97
C LEU A 51 -6.64 13.33 15.96
N LYS A 52 -5.56 12.64 16.36
CA LYS A 52 -4.54 13.19 17.27
C LYS A 52 -3.92 14.49 16.73
N MET A 53 -3.72 14.58 15.43
CA MET A 53 -3.12 15.75 14.79
C MET A 53 -4.14 16.88 14.50
N ASN A 54 -5.43 16.69 14.81
CA ASN A 54 -6.52 17.65 14.53
C ASN A 54 -6.55 18.15 13.07
N VAL A 55 -6.15 17.30 12.11
CA VAL A 55 -6.00 17.74 10.71
C VAL A 55 -7.37 17.84 10.03
N CYS A 56 -8.23 16.82 10.19
CA CYS A 56 -9.57 16.75 9.60
C CYS A 56 -10.30 15.46 9.99
N ASN A 57 -11.56 15.34 9.57
CA ASN A 57 -12.32 14.09 9.67
C ASN A 57 -11.68 13.00 8.78
N PRO A 58 -11.36 11.80 9.32
CA PRO A 58 -10.72 10.74 8.57
C PRO A 58 -11.48 10.30 7.31
N GLN A 59 -12.81 10.34 7.31
CA GLN A 59 -13.64 9.97 6.15
C GLN A 59 -13.40 10.91 4.97
N THR A 60 -13.48 12.23 5.25
CA THR A 60 -13.27 13.28 4.24
C THR A 60 -11.83 13.28 3.74
N TRP A 61 -10.87 12.95 4.60
CA TRP A 61 -9.48 12.84 4.19
C TRP A 61 -9.23 11.65 3.27
N LEU A 62 -9.73 10.46 3.64
CA LEU A 62 -9.51 9.22 2.89
C LEU A 62 -10.13 9.27 1.50
N SER A 63 -11.27 9.93 1.34
CA SER A 63 -11.92 10.10 0.03
C SER A 63 -11.13 10.99 -0.93
N GLY A 64 -10.27 11.88 -0.43
CA GLY A 64 -9.40 12.74 -1.24
C GLY A 64 -8.06 12.12 -1.64
N THR A 65 -7.81 10.85 -1.30
CA THR A 65 -6.52 10.19 -1.56
C THR A 65 -6.42 9.64 -2.99
N LEU A 66 -5.20 9.36 -3.46
CA LEU A 66 -4.93 8.78 -4.78
C LEU A 66 -5.63 7.42 -5.01
N SER A 67 -5.91 6.68 -3.94
CA SER A 67 -6.54 5.35 -4.01
C SER A 67 -7.49 5.20 -2.84
N PRO A 68 -8.72 5.76 -2.95
CA PRO A 68 -9.65 5.78 -1.84
C PRO A 68 -10.12 4.35 -1.49
N PRO A 69 -10.14 3.97 -0.20
CA PRO A 69 -10.69 2.69 0.23
C PRO A 69 -12.20 2.63 0.03
N SER A 70 -12.72 1.47 -0.39
CA SER A 70 -14.16 1.24 -0.54
C SER A 70 -14.81 1.15 0.83
N THR A 71 -15.42 2.27 1.25
CA THR A 71 -16.24 2.47 2.45
C THR A 71 -15.52 2.07 3.74
N VAL A 72 -15.05 3.09 4.47
CA VAL A 72 -14.68 3.00 5.88
C VAL A 72 -15.98 2.83 6.72
N ARG A 73 -16.64 1.67 6.55
CA ARG A 73 -17.93 1.36 7.18
C ARG A 73 -17.69 0.80 8.59
N GLY A 74 -18.12 1.55 9.60
CA GLY A 74 -18.57 0.95 10.86
C GLY A 74 -17.71 1.13 12.12
N LEU A 75 -16.62 1.90 12.13
CA LEU A 75 -15.78 2.02 13.35
C LEU A 75 -15.74 3.41 13.98
N TYR A 76 -16.30 4.45 13.35
CA TYR A 76 -16.11 5.83 13.79
C TYR A 76 -17.40 6.61 14.01
N GLU A 77 -18.58 6.01 13.80
CA GLU A 77 -19.84 6.65 14.21
C GLU A 77 -19.97 6.69 15.75
N ASP A 78 -19.42 5.71 16.46
CA ASP A 78 -19.54 5.61 17.93
C ASP A 78 -18.49 6.41 18.71
N VAL A 79 -17.47 6.99 18.05
CA VAL A 79 -16.41 7.77 18.72
C VAL A 79 -16.75 9.27 18.78
N PHE A 80 -17.82 9.70 18.09
CA PHE A 80 -18.20 11.10 17.93
C PHE A 80 -19.61 11.45 18.47
N VAL A 81 -20.16 10.64 19.38
CA VAL A 81 -21.33 11.01 20.21
C VAL A 81 -20.87 11.41 21.60
#